data_AF-A0A1G6Q1J4-F1
#
_entry.id   AF-A0A1G6Q1J4-F1
#
_cell.length_a   1.000
_cell.length_b   1.000
_cell.length_c   1.000
_cell.angle_alpha   90.00
_cell.angle_beta   90.00
_cell.angle_gamma   90.00
#
_symmetry.space_group_name_H-M   'P 1'
#
loop_
_entity.id
_entity.type
_entity.pdbx_description
1 polymer ?
#
loop_
_entity_poly.entity_id
_entity_poly.type
_entity_poly.pdbx_seq_one_letter_code
_entity_poly.pdbx_strand_id
1 'polypeptide(L)' 'MGLNFSITPDDVSIVLLKNGRKADEETANKLFEMVDQDAVTNAAIRGDDIDEQTSLALAEIESQLKAAGHL' A
#
# COMPACT_ATOMS: atom_id res chain seq x y z
N MET A 1 -18.62 11.14 -8.02
CA MET A 1 -17.45 10.79 -8.86
C MET A 1 -16.45 10.17 -7.91
N GLY A 2 -16.26 8.86 -7.97
CA GLY A 2 -15.22 8.21 -7.17
C GLY A 2 -13.88 8.66 -7.73
N LEU A 3 -13.02 9.22 -6.88
CA LEU A 3 -11.60 9.32 -7.19
C LEU A 3 -11.13 7.89 -7.48
N ASN A 4 -10.60 7.66 -8.68
CA ASN A 4 -10.10 6.37 -9.09
C ASN A 4 -8.74 6.17 -8.41
N PHE A 5 -8.75 5.92 -7.09
CA PHE A 5 -7.56 5.63 -6.31
C PHE A 5 -6.94 4.35 -6.87
N SER A 6 -5.69 4.41 -7.30
CA SER A 6 -4.98 3.30 -7.92
C SER A 6 -3.69 3.08 -7.15
N ILE A 7 -3.51 1.86 -6.67
CA ILE A 7 -2.31 1.45 -5.94
C ILE A 7 -1.30 0.95 -6.97
N THR A 8 -0.02 1.24 -6.75
CA THR A 8 1.08 0.76 -7.59
C THR A 8 2.15 0.05 -6.75
N PRO A 9 3.09 -0.69 -7.39
CA PRO A 9 4.26 -1.24 -6.70
C PRO A 9 5.13 -0.18 -5.99
N ASP A 10 5.06 1.08 -6.42
CA ASP A 10 5.74 2.18 -5.74
C ASP A 10 5.21 2.41 -4.32
N ASP A 11 3.91 2.23 -4.09
CA ASP A 11 3.31 2.36 -2.76
C ASP A 11 3.87 1.32 -1.78
N VAL A 12 4.08 0.09 -2.25
CA VAL A 12 4.76 -0.97 -1.48
C VAL A 12 6.20 -0.57 -1.17
N SER A 13 6.91 -0.02 -2.15
CA SER A 13 8.29 0.46 -1.97
C SER A 13 8.38 1.59 -0.94
N ILE A 14 7.41 2.51 -0.94
CA ILE A 14 7.29 3.59 0.04
C ILE A 14 7.09 3.02 1.46
N VAL A 15 6.20 2.05 1.62
CA VAL A 15 5.93 1.39 2.91
C VAL A 15 7.16 0.67 3.45
N LEU A 16 7.87 -0.06 2.59
CA LEU A 16 9.11 -0.74 2.96
C LEU A 16 10.18 0.26 3.39
N LEU A 17 10.37 1.34 2.62
CA LEU A 17 11.34 2.38 2.93
C LEU A 17 11.03 3.06 4.27
N LYS A 18 9.75 3.36 4.53
CA LYS A 18 9.28 3.91 5.82
C LYS A 18 9.62 3.01 7.01
N ASN A 19 9.62 1.70 6.80
CA ASN A 19 9.98 0.70 7.81
C ASN A 19 11.47 0.32 7.80
N GLY A 20 12.32 1.10 7.12
CA GLY A 20 13.76 0.89 7.08
C GLY A 20 14.21 -0.29 6.21
N ARG A 21 13.31 -0.85 5.40
CA ARG A 21 13.60 -1.91 4.43
C ARG A 21 13.71 -1.31 3.03
N LYS A 22 14.59 -1.88 2.21
CA LYS A 22 14.65 -1.59 0.78
C LYS A 22 14.30 -2.87 0.04
N ALA A 23 13.34 -2.78 -0.88
CA ALA A 23 13.10 -3.80 -1.90
C ALA A 23 13.61 -3.26 -3.23
N ASP A 24 14.10 -4.17 -4.07
CA ASP A 24 14.23 -3.89 -5.50
C ASP A 24 12.85 -3.93 -6.17
N GLU A 25 12.80 -3.48 -7.42
CA GLU A 25 11.56 -3.41 -8.21
C GLU A 25 10.90 -4.80 -8.35
N GLU A 26 11.69 -5.86 -8.51
CA GLU A 26 11.17 -7.23 -8.61
C GLU A 26 10.47 -7.66 -7.30
N THR A 27 11.09 -7.40 -6.16
CA THR A 27 10.50 -7.71 -4.84
C THR A 27 9.28 -6.85 -4.56
N ALA A 28 9.30 -5.56 -4.90
CA ALA A 28 8.16 -4.67 -4.74
C ALA A 28 6.96 -5.15 -5.58
N ASN A 29 7.18 -5.57 -6.82
CA ASN A 29 6.14 -6.14 -7.68
C ASN A 29 5.55 -7.44 -7.09
N LYS A 30 6.40 -8.36 -6.62
CA LYS A 30 5.92 -9.61 -5.99
C LYS A 30 5.10 -9.34 -4.74
N LEU A 31 5.55 -8.42 -3.89
CA LEU A 31 4.81 -8.04 -2.69
C LEU A 31 3.51 -7.32 -3.03
N PHE A 32 3.51 -6.49 -4.08
CA PHE A 32 2.30 -5.86 -4.59
C PHE A 32 1.26 -6.87 -5.09
N GLU A 33 1.69 -7.95 -5.77
CA GLU A 33 0.80 -9.05 -6.16
C GLU A 33 0.23 -9.84 -4.97
N MET A 34 0.88 -9.79 -3.81
CA MET A 34 0.43 -10.45 -2.58
C MET A 34 -0.48 -9.59 -1.71
N VAL A 35 -0.51 -8.27 -1.94
CA VAL A 35 -1.37 -7.33 -1.24
C VAL A 35 -2.79 -7.39 -1.82
N ASP A 36 -3.78 -7.42 -0.93
CA ASP A 36 -5.18 -7.31 -1.29
C ASP A 36 -5.50 -5.85 -1.68
N GLN A 37 -5.47 -5.60 -2.99
CA GLN A 37 -5.72 -4.29 -3.59
C GLN A 37 -7.14 -3.78 -3.32
N ASP A 38 -8.12 -4.68 -3.20
CA ASP A 38 -9.50 -4.30 -2.88
C ASP A 38 -9.58 -3.81 -1.44
N ALA A 39 -8.92 -4.49 -0.50
CA ALA A 39 -8.84 -4.05 0.90
C ALA A 39 -8.15 -2.68 1.04
N VAL A 40 -7.03 -2.48 0.34
CA VAL A 40 -6.31 -1.19 0.32
C VAL A 40 -7.17 -0.09 -0.30
N THR A 41 -7.86 -0.35 -1.40
CA THR A 41 -8.77 0.62 -2.03
C THR A 41 -9.94 0.96 -1.08
N ASN A 42 -10.49 -0.04 -0.39
CA ASN A 42 -11.55 0.16 0.61
C ASN A 42 -11.08 0.95 1.84
N ALA A 43 -9.80 0.84 2.22
CA ALA A 43 -9.20 1.70 3.23
C ALA A 43 -9.05 3.13 2.70
N ALA A 44 -8.53 3.28 1.47
CA ALA A 44 -8.31 4.57 0.83
C ALA A 44 -9.61 5.39 0.76
N ILE A 45 -10.70 4.85 0.22
CA ILE A 45 -11.97 5.58 0.03
C ILE A 45 -12.63 6.12 1.31
N ARG A 46 -12.13 5.73 2.49
CA ARG A 46 -12.58 6.29 3.78
C ARG A 46 -11.96 7.65 4.08
N GLY A 47 -10.90 8.04 3.39
CA GLY A 47 -10.26 9.34 3.56
C GLY A 47 -11.09 10.45 2.93
N ASP A 48 -11.21 11.57 3.63
CA ASP A 48 -12.00 12.72 3.22
C ASP A 48 -11.30 13.54 2.11
N ASP A 49 -9.98 13.42 2.00
CA ASP A 49 -9.15 14.04 0.96
C ASP A 49 -8.08 13.08 0.41
N ILE A 50 -7.35 13.52 -0.63
CA ILE A 50 -6.35 12.69 -1.32
C ILE A 50 -5.17 12.31 -0.40
N ASP A 51 -4.78 13.20 0.51
CA ASP A 51 -3.66 12.94 1.42
C ASP A 51 -4.07 11.88 2.45
N GLU A 52 -5.30 11.96 2.97
CA GLU A 52 -5.86 10.96 3.87
C GLU A 52 -6.10 9.62 3.17
N GLN A 53 -6.65 9.63 1.94
CA GLN A 53 -6.83 8.43 1.12
C GLN A 53 -5.49 7.70 0.91
N THR A 54 -4.44 8.45 0.57
CA THR A 54 -3.10 7.91 0.40
C THR A 54 -2.54 7.36 1.71
N SER A 55 -2.70 8.10 2.82
CA SER A 55 -2.23 7.67 4.13
C SER A 55 -2.90 6.35 4.57
N LEU A 56 -4.21 6.24 4.40
CA LEU A 56 -4.99 5.04 4.73
C LEU A 56 -4.61 3.85 3.85
N ALA A 57 -4.39 4.07 2.55
CA ALA A 57 -3.92 3.04 1.64
C ALA A 57 -2.54 2.50 2.06
N LEU A 58 -1.57 3.38 2.32
CA LEU A 58 -0.24 2.98 2.75
C LEU A 58 -0.26 2.26 4.10
N ALA A 59 -1.12 2.69 5.03
CA ALA A 59 -1.30 2.03 6.33
C ALA A 59 -1.88 0.61 6.18
N GLU A 60 -2.80 0.41 5.25
CA GLU A 60 -3.37 -0.92 4.95
C GLU A 60 -2.34 -1.84 4.30
N ILE A 61 -1.58 -1.35 3.31
CA ILE A 61 -0.45 -2.08 2.71
C ILE A 61 0.54 -2.50 3.81
N GLU A 62 0.90 -1.59 4.70
CA GLU A 62 1.80 -1.86 5.83
C GLU A 62 1.25 -2.95 6.76
N SER A 63 -0.03 -2.88 7.11
CA SER A 63 -0.72 -3.86 7.94
C SER A 63 -0.64 -5.26 7.32
N GLN A 64 -0.93 -5.37 6.03
CA GLN A 64 -0.90 -6.64 5.30
C GLN A 64 0.52 -7.21 5.19
N LEU A 65 1.52 -6.38 4.89
CA LEU A 65 2.92 -6.81 4.82
C LEU A 65 3.44 -7.28 6.18
N LYS A 66 3.04 -6.63 7.29
CA LYS A 66 3.33 -7.09 8.66
C LYS A 66 2.66 -8.43 8.97
N ALA A 67 1.38 -8.58 8.63
CA ALA A 67 0.64 -9.82 8.84
C ALA A 67 1.24 -11.01 8.06
N ALA A 68 1.81 -10.74 6.87
CA ALA A 68 2.50 -11.73 6.04
C ALA A 68 3.96 -12.00 6.47
N GLY A 69 4.51 -11.26 7.43
CA GLY A 69 5.90 -11.41 7.89
C GLY A 69 6.95 -10.80 6.95
N HIS A 70 6.53 -9.86 6.09
CA HIS A 70 7.41 -9.12 5.18
C HIS A 70 7.87 -7.76 5.76
N LEU A 71 7.44 -7.43 6.98
CA LEU A 71 7.86 -6.28 7.79
C LEU A 71 8.09 -6.75 9.23
#